data_AF-A0A2D7B5C3-F1
#
_entry.id   AF-A0A2D7B5C3-F1
#
_cell.length_a   1.000
_cell.length_b   1.000
_cell.length_c   1.000
_cell.angle_alpha   90.00
_cell.angle_beta   90.00
_cell.angle_gamma   90.00
#
_symmetry.space_group_name_H-M   'P 1'
#
loop_
_entity.id
_entity.type
_entity.pdbx_description
1 polymer ?
#
loop_
_entity_poly.entity_id
_entity_poly.type
_entity_poly.pdbx_seq_one_letter_code
_entity_poly.pdbx_strand_id
1 'polypeptide(L)'
;MSAFEDRSTYQGSNRWTFGWMLATGYLFAFAAMTLSNPWSMEIGCAFGCLLSGLMIQASRSAYFLNQWDAFLHWAVVLDIFLEAILIPSHDHWGFLLCGLAFGTVIFSYRNHQLKIQSAG
;
A
#
# COMPACT_ATOMS: atom_id res chain seq x y z
N MET A 1 -6.73 -12.29 -26.34
CA MET A 1 -6.81 -11.19 -25.35
C MET A 1 -5.56 -11.22 -24.51
N SER A 2 -4.69 -10.24 -24.75
CA SER A 2 -3.24 -10.25 -24.51
C SER A 2 -2.85 -9.18 -23.50
N ALA A 3 -3.31 -9.31 -22.25
CA ALA A 3 -2.96 -8.39 -21.17
C ALA A 3 -2.46 -9.10 -19.90
N PHE A 4 -2.37 -10.44 -19.91
CA PHE A 4 -2.21 -11.23 -18.68
C PHE A 4 -0.77 -11.66 -18.36
N GLU A 5 0.20 -11.47 -19.25
CA GLU A 5 1.52 -12.07 -19.08
C GLU A 5 2.63 -11.18 -19.64
N ASP A 6 2.83 -10.01 -19.03
CA ASP A 6 4.19 -9.52 -18.90
C ASP A 6 4.71 -9.90 -17.51
N ARG A 7 5.08 -11.19 -17.37
CA ARG A 7 5.76 -11.72 -16.18
C ARG A 7 7.22 -11.29 -16.09
N SER A 8 7.75 -10.53 -17.05
CA SER A 8 9.19 -10.24 -17.10
C SER A 8 9.64 -9.21 -16.04
N THR A 9 8.72 -8.38 -15.56
CA THR A 9 9.02 -7.29 -14.61
C THR A 9 8.87 -7.66 -13.14
N TYR A 10 8.30 -8.83 -12.82
CA TYR A 10 7.96 -9.24 -11.45
C TYR A 10 8.75 -10.48 -11.04
N GLN A 11 9.91 -10.29 -10.41
CA GLN A 11 10.64 -11.32 -9.69
C GLN A 11 10.14 -11.33 -8.24
N GLY A 12 8.93 -11.85 -8.06
CA GLY A 12 8.22 -11.85 -6.78
C GLY A 12 9.13 -12.19 -5.61
N SER A 13 9.38 -11.20 -4.75
CA SER A 13 10.27 -11.39 -3.61
C SER A 13 9.50 -12.00 -2.43
N ASN A 14 10.06 -13.04 -1.79
CA ASN A 14 9.56 -13.55 -0.50
C ASN A 14 9.75 -12.56 0.67
N ARG A 15 10.33 -11.39 0.39
CA ARG A 15 10.61 -10.37 1.39
C ARG A 15 9.33 -9.57 1.63
N TRP A 16 8.96 -9.43 2.89
CA TRP A 16 7.80 -8.64 3.31
C TRP A 16 8.17 -7.19 3.68
N THR A 17 9.45 -6.83 3.50
CA THR A 17 10.02 -5.57 3.97
C THR A 17 9.25 -4.35 3.48
N PHE A 18 8.89 -4.31 2.19
CA PHE A 18 8.14 -3.18 1.65
C PHE A 18 6.68 -3.17 2.14
N GLY A 19 6.03 -4.33 2.29
CA GLY A 19 4.70 -4.41 2.90
C GLY A 19 4.68 -3.86 4.33
N TRP A 20 5.68 -4.20 5.13
CA TRP A 20 5.85 -3.65 6.49
C TRP A 20 6.18 -2.15 6.48
N MET A 21 7.02 -1.68 5.56
CA MET A 21 7.28 -0.25 5.39
C MET A 21 6.02 0.51 5.01
N LEU A 22 5.21 -0.02 4.09
CA LEU A 22 3.96 0.60 3.65
C LEU A 22 2.95 0.68 4.81
N ALA A 23 2.79 -0.42 5.57
CA ALA A 23 1.92 -0.45 6.75
C ALA A 23 2.39 0.56 7.82
N THR A 24 3.69 0.63 8.08
CA THR A 24 4.26 1.59 9.03
C THR A 24 4.08 3.02 8.54
N GLY A 25 4.31 3.28 7.26
CA GLY A 25 4.09 4.59 6.63
C GLY A 25 2.63 5.04 6.67
N TYR A 26 1.70 4.11 6.47
CA TYR A 26 0.25 4.36 6.60
C TYR A 26 -0.12 4.79 8.03
N LEU A 27 0.33 4.04 9.04
CA LEU A 27 0.09 4.38 10.44
C LEU A 27 0.73 5.72 10.84
N PHE A 28 1.92 6.01 10.33
CA PHE A 28 2.61 7.25 10.61
C PHE A 28 1.91 8.45 9.95
N ALA A 29 1.53 8.33 8.67
CA ALA A 29 0.76 9.35 7.97
C ALA A 29 -0.52 9.68 8.74
N PHE A 30 -1.22 8.65 9.21
CA PHE A 30 -2.42 8.79 10.01
C PHE A 30 -2.21 9.52 11.34
N ALA A 31 -1.22 9.07 12.11
CA ALA A 31 -0.86 9.71 13.38
C ALA A 31 -0.47 11.17 13.16
N ALA A 32 0.26 11.47 12.08
CA ALA A 32 0.65 12.82 11.74
C ALA A 32 -0.57 13.68 11.35
N MET A 33 -1.48 13.16 10.53
CA MET A 33 -2.71 13.87 10.11
C MET A 33 -3.63 14.17 11.30
N THR A 34 -3.80 13.23 12.23
CA THR A 34 -4.67 13.42 13.42
C THR A 34 -4.10 14.42 14.43
N LEU A 35 -2.78 14.42 14.64
CA LEU A 35 -2.13 15.33 15.59
C LEU A 35 -1.99 16.77 15.04
N SER A 36 -2.09 16.95 13.72
CA SER A 36 -1.70 18.20 13.06
C SER A 36 -2.85 18.95 12.40
N ASN A 37 -4.05 18.92 12.95
CA ASN A 37 -5.19 19.71 12.46
C ASN A 37 -4.89 21.21 12.72
N PRO A 38 -4.61 22.07 11.70
CA PRO A 38 -5.23 22.13 10.36
C PRO A 38 -4.40 21.68 9.15
N TRP A 39 -3.15 21.26 9.33
CA TRP A 39 -2.21 20.86 8.27
C TRP A 39 -2.38 19.41 7.78
N SER A 40 -3.49 18.75 8.15
CA SER A 40 -3.75 17.33 7.83
C SER A 40 -3.74 17.07 6.33
N MET A 41 -4.26 18.00 5.53
CA MET A 41 -4.29 17.89 4.07
C MET A 41 -2.88 17.92 3.48
N GLU A 42 -2.03 18.88 3.90
CA GLU A 42 -0.64 18.99 3.42
C GLU A 42 0.18 17.77 3.81
N ILE A 43 -0.01 17.27 5.03
CA ILE A 43 0.68 16.07 5.53
C ILE A 43 0.24 14.84 4.76
N GLY A 44 -1.07 14.64 4.58
CA GLY A 44 -1.59 13.50 3.84
C GLY A 44 -1.14 13.50 2.38
N CYS A 45 -1.14 14.65 1.71
CA CYS A 45 -0.58 14.82 0.38
C CYS A 45 0.92 14.53 0.32
N ALA A 46 1.70 15.04 1.30
CA ALA A 46 3.13 14.78 1.37
C ALA A 46 3.44 13.28 1.56
N PHE A 47 2.71 12.61 2.45
CA PHE A 47 2.84 11.17 2.66
C PHE A 47 2.39 10.35 1.46
N GLY A 48 1.28 10.71 0.83
CA GLY A 48 0.81 10.07 -0.40
C GLY A 48 1.85 10.17 -1.52
N CYS A 49 2.46 11.34 -1.71
CA CYS A 49 3.54 11.54 -2.69
C CYS A 49 4.78 10.71 -2.35
N LEU A 50 5.21 10.69 -1.09
CA LEU A 50 6.35 9.91 -0.62
C LEU A 50 6.13 8.40 -0.87
N LEU A 51 4.98 7.87 -0.44
CA LEU A 51 4.63 6.45 -0.60
C LEU A 51 4.45 6.08 -2.07
N SER A 52 3.94 6.98 -2.91
CA SER A 52 3.88 6.80 -4.36
C SER A 52 5.28 6.68 -4.98
N GLY A 53 6.24 7.51 -4.54
CA GLY A 53 7.64 7.41 -4.95
C GLY A 53 8.24 6.06 -4.58
N LEU A 54 7.98 5.59 -3.36
CA LEU A 54 8.41 4.27 -2.89
C LEU A 54 7.74 3.12 -3.67
N MET A 55 6.46 3.25 -4.03
CA MET A 55 5.75 2.30 -4.91
C MET A 55 6.42 2.17 -6.28
N ILE A 56 6.77 3.30 -6.91
CA ILE A 56 7.47 3.31 -8.21
C ILE A 56 8.85 2.65 -8.08
N GLN A 57 9.57 2.92 -7.00
CA GLN A 57 10.87 2.27 -6.73
C GLN A 57 10.70 0.75 -6.54
N ALA A 58 9.71 0.31 -5.76
CA ALA A 58 9.41 -1.10 -5.55
C ALA A 58 9.05 -1.83 -6.85
N SER A 59 8.31 -1.17 -7.75
CA SER A 59 8.02 -1.69 -9.09
C SER A 59 9.29 -1.87 -9.92
N ARG A 60 10.22 -0.90 -9.87
CA ARG A 60 11.52 -0.99 -10.57
C ARG A 60 12.43 -2.08 -10.00
N SER A 61 12.30 -2.37 -8.71
CA SER A 61 13.04 -3.45 -8.03
C SER A 61 12.35 -4.81 -8.12
N ALA A 62 11.31 -4.95 -8.96
CA ALA A 62 10.60 -6.20 -9.18
C ALA A 62 10.02 -6.82 -7.89
N TYR A 63 9.68 -6.01 -6.89
CA TYR A 63 9.26 -6.46 -5.56
C TYR A 63 7.95 -7.27 -5.59
N PHE A 64 6.99 -6.82 -6.38
CA PHE A 64 5.62 -7.34 -6.39
C PHE A 64 5.58 -8.74 -7.01
N LEU A 65 4.67 -9.58 -6.51
CA LEU A 65 4.50 -10.93 -7.04
C LEU A 65 3.88 -10.93 -8.45
N ASN A 66 3.00 -9.96 -8.71
CA ASN A 66 2.30 -9.75 -9.98
C ASN A 66 1.62 -8.36 -9.96
N GLN A 67 0.91 -8.04 -11.04
CA GLN A 67 0.17 -6.77 -11.18
C GLN A 67 -0.93 -6.58 -10.12
N TRP A 68 -1.57 -7.66 -9.66
CA TRP A 68 -2.60 -7.59 -8.63
C TRP A 68 -2.01 -7.29 -7.24
N ASP A 69 -0.85 -7.86 -6.91
CA ASP A 69 -0.10 -7.50 -5.69
C ASP A 69 0.27 -6.02 -5.71
N ALA A 70 0.78 -5.50 -6.84
CA ALA A 70 1.08 -4.09 -7.02
C ALA A 70 -0.18 -3.20 -6.90
N PHE A 71 -1.29 -3.62 -7.50
CA PHE A 71 -2.57 -2.90 -7.42
C PHE A 71 -3.08 -2.80 -5.98
N LEU A 72 -3.01 -3.88 -5.20
CA LEU A 72 -3.42 -3.87 -3.79
C LEU A 72 -2.57 -2.91 -2.95
N HIS A 73 -1.27 -2.83 -3.21
CA HIS A 73 -0.41 -1.86 -2.52
C HIS A 73 -0.71 -0.41 -2.97
N TRP A 74 -1.02 -0.19 -4.24
CA TRP A 74 -1.47 1.13 -4.74
C TRP A 74 -2.80 1.57 -4.11
N ALA A 75 -3.72 0.65 -3.85
CA ALA A 75 -4.99 0.96 -3.19
C ALA A 75 -4.78 1.57 -1.80
N VAL A 76 -3.77 1.11 -1.05
CA VAL A 76 -3.40 1.69 0.26
C VAL A 76 -2.89 3.12 0.11
N VAL A 77 -2.09 3.39 -0.91
CA VAL A 77 -1.57 4.75 -1.16
C VAL A 77 -2.71 5.68 -1.59
N LEU A 78 -3.64 5.18 -2.41
CA LEU A 78 -4.82 5.92 -2.83
C LEU A 78 -5.74 6.24 -1.65
N ASP A 79 -5.92 5.31 -0.72
CA ASP A 79 -6.69 5.50 0.51
C ASP A 79 -6.18 6.72 1.32
N ILE A 80 -4.86 6.83 1.50
CA ILE A 80 -4.24 7.99 2.18
C ILE A 80 -4.58 9.30 1.47
N PHE A 81 -4.52 9.33 0.14
CA PHE A 81 -4.87 10.54 -0.63
C PHE A 81 -6.35 10.89 -0.51
N LEU A 82 -7.23 9.89 -0.62
CA LEU A 82 -8.67 10.11 -0.51
C LEU A 82 -9.02 10.63 0.87
N GLU A 83 -8.43 10.07 1.92
CA GLU A 83 -8.67 10.51 3.29
C GLU A 83 -8.15 11.92 3.55
N ALA A 84 -6.94 12.22 3.09
CA ALA A 84 -6.35 13.55 3.22
C ALA A 84 -7.15 14.67 2.53
N ILE A 85 -7.90 14.34 1.46
CA ILE A 85 -8.62 15.32 0.63
C ILE A 85 -10.12 15.37 0.96
N LEU A 86 -10.76 14.22 1.15
CA LEU A 86 -12.23 14.13 1.25
C LEU A 86 -12.76 14.20 2.68
N ILE A 87 -11.97 13.86 3.70
CA ILE A 87 -12.47 13.74 5.07
C ILE A 87 -11.90 14.88 5.94
N PRO A 88 -12.72 15.89 6.30
CA PRO A 88 -12.27 16.99 7.15
C PRO A 88 -12.08 16.58 8.61
N SER A 89 -12.74 15.50 9.03
CA SER A 89 -12.72 14.96 10.40
C SER A 89 -12.10 13.57 10.39
N HIS A 90 -10.82 13.51 10.74
CA HIS A 90 -10.06 12.27 10.79
C HIS A 90 -10.41 11.52 12.10
N ASP A 91 -11.52 10.78 12.09
CA ASP A 91 -11.87 9.87 13.18
C ASP A 91 -10.96 8.63 13.15
N HIS A 92 -10.43 8.25 14.31
CA HIS A 92 -9.31 7.33 14.44
C HIS A 92 -9.67 5.87 14.25
N TRP A 93 -10.95 5.54 14.38
CA TRP A 93 -11.41 4.17 14.28
C TRP A 93 -11.62 3.71 12.84
N GLY A 94 -12.21 4.54 11.98
CA GLY A 94 -12.47 4.19 10.57
C GLY A 94 -11.18 3.90 9.80
N PHE A 95 -10.19 4.76 9.97
CA PHE A 95 -8.91 4.63 9.28
C PHE A 95 -8.09 3.42 9.75
N LEU A 96 -8.08 3.11 11.05
CA LEU A 96 -7.41 1.91 11.57
C LEU A 96 -8.07 0.62 11.03
N LEU A 97 -9.39 0.61 10.88
CA LEU A 97 -10.11 -0.51 10.28
C LEU A 97 -9.79 -0.67 8.79
N CYS A 98 -9.65 0.42 8.04
CA CYS A 98 -9.18 0.38 6.65
C CYS A 98 -7.77 -0.20 6.55
N GLY A 99 -6.82 0.29 7.36
CA GLY A 99 -5.47 -0.24 7.43
C GLY A 99 -5.41 -1.73 7.76
N LEU A 100 -6.22 -2.20 8.73
CA LEU A 100 -6.35 -3.61 9.07
C LEU A 100 -6.94 -4.44 7.93
N ALA A 101 -7.96 -3.92 7.24
CA ALA A 101 -8.58 -4.59 6.10
C ALA A 101 -7.56 -4.75 4.96
N PHE A 102 -6.85 -3.68 4.59
CA PHE A 102 -5.80 -3.73 3.57
C PHE A 102 -4.68 -4.69 3.95
N GLY A 103 -4.19 -4.63 5.20
CA GLY A 103 -3.15 -5.52 5.69
C GLY A 103 -3.57 -6.99 5.59
N THR A 104 -4.81 -7.31 5.98
CA THR A 104 -5.36 -8.67 5.91
C THR A 104 -5.46 -9.17 4.47
N VAL A 105 -5.93 -8.32 3.55
CA VAL A 105 -6.08 -8.67 2.12
C VAL A 105 -4.71 -8.88 1.47
N ILE A 106 -3.75 -7.96 1.65
CA ILE A 106 -2.41 -8.07 1.08
C ILE A 106 -1.68 -9.31 1.64
N PHE A 107 -1.77 -9.52 2.97
CA PHE A 107 -1.14 -10.67 3.62
C PHE A 107 -1.69 -11.99 3.09
N SER A 108 -3.01 -12.12 3.04
CA SER A 108 -3.67 -13.33 2.56
C SER A 108 -3.35 -13.59 1.10
N TYR A 109 -3.39 -12.54 0.27
CA TYR A 109 -3.10 -12.63 -1.16
C TYR A 109 -1.67 -13.09 -1.43
N ARG A 110 -0.66 -12.42 -0.85
CA ARG A 110 0.74 -12.81 -1.03
C ARG A 110 1.01 -14.22 -0.54
N ASN A 111 0.52 -14.58 0.65
CA ASN A 111 0.74 -15.92 1.20
C ASN A 111 0.14 -17.01 0.30
N HIS A 112 -1.03 -16.76 -0.29
CA HIS A 112 -1.65 -17.68 -1.25
C HIS A 112 -0.82 -17.80 -2.54
N GLN A 113 -0.36 -16.69 -3.11
CA GLN A 113 0.48 -16.70 -4.32
C GLN A 113 1.82 -17.39 -4.11
N LEU A 114 2.48 -17.15 -2.97
CA LEU A 114 3.74 -17.81 -2.62
C LEU A 114 3.59 -19.33 -2.49
N LYS A 115 2.47 -19.80 -1.92
CA LYS A 115 2.17 -21.24 -1.84
C LYS A 115 2.04 -21.86 -3.23
N ILE A 116 1.32 -21.20 -4.14
CA ILE A 116 1.18 -21.67 -5.52
C ILE A 116 2.55 -21.77 -6.20
N GLN A 117 3.40 -20.76 -6.04
CA GLN A 117 4.75 -20.75 -6.62
C GLN A 117 5.65 -21.85 -6.05
N SER A 118 5.48 -22.23 -4.78
CA SER A 118 6.27 -23.29 -4.13
C SER A 118 5.82 -24.72 -4.48
N ALA A 119 4.61 -24.88 -5.03
CA ALA A 119 4.01 -26.17 -5.36
C ALA A 119 4.17 -26.55 -6.85
N GLY A 120 4.71 -25.64 -7.67
CA GLY A 120 4.92 -25.81 -9.11
C GLY A 120 6.37 -26.06 -9.49
#